data_AF-A0A7Y5EUP6-F1
#
_entry.id   AF-A0A7Y5EUP6-F1
#
_cell.length_a   1.000
_cell.length_b   1.000
_cell.length_c   1.000
_cell.angle_alpha   90.00
_cell.angle_beta   90.00
_cell.angle_gamma   90.00
#
_symmetry.space_group_name_H-M   'P 1'
#
loop_
_entity.id
_entity.type
_entity.pdbx_description
1 polymer ?
#
loop_
_entity_poly.entity_id
_entity_poly.type
_entity_poly.pdbx_seq_one_letter_code
_entity_poly.pdbx_strand_id
1 'polypeptide(L)'
;MRIRGFTLVELIVTLAVVGLGITAVLGALGGMIRSDTILRERETLQRLAIQKLEELRSTRDYRLSALSGDLEDYGFPTYEWSAQVDPTGIENLEALTVTIVASPGGKQMVEVAYALIYEPPVDAGTGEGGP
;
A
#
# COMPACT_ATOMS: atom_id res chain seq x y z
N MET A 1 -0.98 32.50 -57.98
CA MET A 1 -0.45 31.85 -56.76
C MET A 1 0.04 30.45 -57.13
N ARG A 2 1.35 30.18 -57.08
CA ARG A 2 1.88 28.83 -57.35
C ARG A 2 1.93 28.05 -56.04
N ILE A 3 1.12 27.02 -55.92
CA ILE A 3 1.18 26.06 -54.81
C ILE A 3 2.45 25.24 -55.02
N ARG A 4 3.44 25.36 -54.12
CA ARG A 4 4.60 24.47 -54.11
C ARG A 4 4.13 23.12 -53.54
N GLY A 5 4.24 22.07 -54.34
CA GLY A 5 3.90 20.71 -53.92
C GLY A 5 4.96 20.11 -52.99
N PHE A 6 4.52 19.19 -52.15
CA PHE A 6 5.35 18.42 -51.24
C PHE A 6 6.31 17.52 -52.02
N THR A 7 7.59 17.49 -51.65
CA THR A 7 8.59 16.71 -52.38
C THR A 7 8.70 15.28 -51.86
N LEU A 8 9.22 14.37 -52.69
CA LEU A 8 9.47 12.97 -52.29
C LEU A 8 10.45 12.90 -51.12
N VAL A 9 11.50 13.73 -51.14
CA VAL A 9 12.47 13.85 -50.04
C VAL A 9 11.78 14.29 -48.74
N GLU A 10 10.87 15.26 -48.81
CA GLU A 10 10.12 15.76 -47.66
C GLU A 10 9.20 14.68 -47.07
N LEU A 11 8.59 13.86 -47.91
CA LEU A 11 7.79 12.70 -47.46
C LEU A 11 8.63 11.67 -46.74
N ILE A 12 9.81 11.34 -47.27
CA ILE A 12 10.73 10.39 -46.62
C ILE A 12 11.17 10.92 -45.27
N VAL A 13 11.57 12.19 -45.18
CA VAL A 13 11.97 12.82 -43.91
C VAL A 13 10.80 12.86 -42.93
N THR A 14 9.60 13.18 -43.40
CA THR A 14 8.39 13.21 -42.56
C THR A 14 8.08 11.82 -41.99
N LEU A 15 8.09 10.79 -42.84
CA LEU A 15 7.88 9.42 -42.39
C LEU A 15 8.97 8.95 -41.41
N ALA A 16 10.23 9.35 -41.63
CA ALA A 16 11.33 9.05 -40.72
C ALA A 16 11.08 9.68 -39.33
N VAL A 17 10.73 10.97 -39.28
CA VAL A 17 10.44 11.67 -38.01
C VAL A 17 9.20 11.09 -37.32
N VAL A 18 8.14 10.77 -38.06
CA VAL A 18 6.93 10.14 -37.51
C VAL A 18 7.26 8.76 -36.93
N GLY A 19 8.08 7.96 -37.61
CA GLY A 19 8.52 6.66 -37.10
C GLY A 19 9.28 6.77 -35.76
N LEU A 20 10.15 7.78 -35.64
CA LEU A 20 10.84 8.07 -34.37
C LEU A 20 9.85 8.51 -33.27
N GLY A 21 8.84 9.32 -33.62
CA GLY A 21 7.79 9.71 -32.69
C GLY A 21 6.99 8.52 -32.16
N ILE A 22 6.56 7.61 -33.05
CA ILE A 22 5.78 6.42 -32.69
C ILE A 22 6.60 5.51 -31.77
N THR A 23 7.87 5.28 -32.07
CA THR A 23 8.74 4.43 -31.23
C THR A 23 8.94 5.02 -29.83
N ALA A 24 9.11 6.33 -29.71
CA ALA A 24 9.17 7.01 -28.42
C ALA A 24 7.87 6.85 -27.61
N VAL A 25 6.70 7.01 -28.26
CA VAL A 25 5.38 6.85 -27.61
C VAL A 25 5.16 5.42 -27.14
N LEU A 26 5.51 4.41 -27.95
CA LEU A 26 5.40 3.01 -27.57
C LEU A 26 6.30 2.68 -26.36
N GLY A 27 7.50 3.24 -26.31
CA GLY A 27 8.39 3.13 -25.14
C GLY A 27 7.76 3.72 -23.88
N ALA A 28 7.17 4.91 -23.99
CA ALA A 28 6.47 5.55 -22.86
C ALA A 28 5.26 4.74 -22.38
N LEU A 29 4.45 4.19 -23.30
CA LEU A 29 3.32 3.30 -22.98
C LEU A 29 3.78 2.05 -22.22
N GLY A 30 4.87 1.41 -22.67
CA GLY A 30 5.45 0.28 -21.95
C GLY A 30 5.87 0.63 -20.52
N GLY A 31 6.46 1.81 -20.32
CA GLY A 31 6.81 2.34 -19.00
C GLY A 31 5.58 2.58 -18.10
N MET A 32 4.50 3.11 -18.68
CA MET A 32 3.24 3.33 -17.95
C MET A 32 2.59 2.00 -17.52
N ILE A 33 2.54 0.99 -18.39
CA ILE A 33 1.99 -0.33 -18.04
C ILE A 33 2.75 -0.96 -16.87
N ARG A 34 4.09 -0.91 -16.91
CA ARG A 34 4.92 -1.42 -15.80
C ARG A 34 4.69 -0.66 -14.50
N SER A 35 4.49 0.65 -14.58
CA SER A 35 4.20 1.49 -13.41
C SER A 35 2.82 1.18 -12.82
N ASP A 36 1.82 0.98 -13.68
CA ASP A 36 0.46 0.58 -13.28
C ASP A 36 0.46 -0.75 -12.52
N THR A 37 1.22 -1.75 -12.98
CA THR A 37 1.36 -3.03 -12.25
C THR A 37 1.92 -2.83 -10.84
N ILE A 38 2.98 -2.03 -10.69
CA ILE A 38 3.60 -1.76 -9.38
C ILE A 38 2.63 -0.99 -8.47
N LEU A 39 1.85 -0.05 -9.03
CA LEU A 39 0.87 0.72 -8.26
C LEU A 39 -0.28 -0.16 -7.75
N ARG A 40 -0.79 -1.09 -8.58
CA ARG A 40 -1.81 -2.05 -8.15
C ARG A 40 -1.34 -2.95 -7.02
N GLU A 41 -0.09 -3.40 -7.08
CA GLU A 41 0.53 -4.17 -5.98
C GLU A 41 0.60 -3.35 -4.70
N ARG A 42 1.07 -2.09 -4.78
CA ARG A 42 1.11 -1.18 -3.63
C ARG A 42 -0.27 -0.90 -3.04
N GLU A 43 -1.26 -0.62 -3.87
CA GLU A 43 -2.64 -0.40 -3.43
C GLU A 43 -3.18 -1.62 -2.70
N THR A 44 -2.89 -2.82 -3.20
CA THR A 44 -3.27 -4.08 -2.55
C THR A 44 -2.64 -4.20 -1.16
N LEU A 45 -1.33 -3.96 -1.03
CA LEU A 45 -0.64 -4.00 0.26
C LEU A 45 -1.19 -2.95 1.25
N GLN A 46 -1.45 -1.74 0.77
CA GLN A 46 -2.01 -0.67 1.59
C GLN A 46 -3.40 -1.04 2.12
N ARG A 47 -4.25 -1.60 1.26
CA ARG A 47 -5.58 -2.05 1.66
C ARG A 47 -5.51 -3.18 2.69
N LEU A 48 -4.62 -4.16 2.49
CA LEU A 48 -4.41 -5.24 3.44
C LEU A 48 -3.89 -4.71 4.78
N ALA A 49 -2.98 -3.75 4.79
CA ALA A 49 -2.41 -3.20 6.02
C ALA A 49 -3.47 -2.49 6.85
N ILE A 50 -4.33 -1.69 6.21
CA ILE A 50 -5.45 -1.02 6.86
C ILE A 50 -6.49 -2.06 7.35
N GLN A 51 -6.83 -3.06 6.54
CA GLN A 51 -7.78 -4.09 6.93
C GLN A 51 -7.28 -4.88 8.15
N LYS A 52 -6.02 -5.29 8.16
CA LYS A 52 -5.44 -6.03 9.27
C LYS A 52 -5.32 -5.18 10.53
N LEU A 53 -4.98 -3.90 10.39
CA LEU A 53 -4.99 -2.94 11.49
C LEU A 53 -6.38 -2.80 12.12
N GLU A 54 -7.42 -2.64 11.30
CA GLU A 54 -8.80 -2.53 11.78
C GLU A 54 -9.33 -3.84 12.36
N GLU A 55 -8.93 -4.99 11.81
CA GLU A 55 -9.21 -6.32 12.37
C GLU A 55 -8.66 -6.41 13.81
N LEU A 56 -7.35 -6.18 13.99
CA LEU A 56 -6.69 -6.24 15.29
C LEU A 56 -7.31 -5.26 16.27
N ARG A 57 -7.62 -4.03 15.82
CA ARG A 57 -8.26 -3.00 16.65
C ARG A 57 -9.66 -3.42 17.10
N SER A 58 -10.45 -4.01 16.20
CA SER A 58 -11.84 -4.41 16.45
C SER A 58 -11.93 -5.59 17.41
N THR A 59 -11.09 -6.62 17.21
CA THR A 59 -11.07 -7.80 18.07
C THR A 59 -10.34 -7.55 19.40
N ARG A 60 -9.50 -6.52 19.45
CA ARG A 60 -8.51 -6.26 20.52
C ARG A 60 -7.45 -7.35 20.62
N ASP A 61 -7.21 -8.10 19.54
CA ASP A 61 -6.21 -9.17 19.51
C ASP A 61 -4.77 -8.64 19.54
N TYR A 62 -4.55 -7.33 19.36
CA TYR A 62 -3.24 -6.71 19.59
C TYR A 62 -2.71 -6.88 21.02
N ARG A 63 -3.56 -7.34 21.95
CA ARG A 63 -3.20 -7.67 23.34
C ARG A 63 -2.74 -9.12 23.52
N LEU A 64 -2.77 -9.95 22.48
CA LEU A 64 -2.34 -11.33 22.49
C LEU A 64 -0.85 -11.45 22.13
N SER A 65 -0.23 -12.56 22.52
CA SER A 65 1.21 -12.79 22.36
C SER A 65 1.67 -13.01 20.91
N ALA A 66 0.75 -13.26 19.97
CA ALA A 66 1.07 -13.55 18.57
C ALA A 66 0.67 -12.36 17.69
N LEU A 67 1.60 -11.43 17.49
CA LEU A 67 1.45 -10.27 16.63
C LEU A 67 2.10 -10.50 15.25
N SER A 68 2.00 -11.71 14.70
CA SER A 68 2.55 -12.03 13.38
C SER A 68 1.89 -13.27 12.78
N GLY A 69 1.88 -13.36 11.46
CA GLY A 69 1.42 -14.53 10.72
C GLY A 69 1.32 -14.27 9.22
N ASP A 70 0.67 -15.17 8.50
CA ASP A 70 0.39 -15.02 7.08
C ASP A 70 -0.97 -14.32 6.83
N LEU A 71 -1.24 -14.03 5.55
CA LEU A 71 -2.50 -13.44 5.08
C LEU A 71 -3.29 -14.43 4.19
N GLU A 72 -3.25 -15.73 4.50
CA GLU A 72 -4.00 -16.76 3.75
C GLU A 72 -5.51 -16.46 3.73
N ASP A 73 -6.07 -16.00 4.86
CA ASP A 73 -7.50 -15.63 4.99
C ASP A 73 -7.92 -14.51 4.04
N TYR A 74 -6.98 -13.68 3.62
CA TYR A 74 -7.19 -12.58 2.66
C TYR A 74 -6.92 -13.01 1.20
N GLY A 75 -6.54 -14.27 0.98
CA GLY A 75 -6.15 -14.82 -0.33
C GLY A 75 -4.68 -14.60 -0.69
N PHE A 76 -3.83 -14.23 0.28
CA PHE A 76 -2.41 -13.93 0.07
C PHE A 76 -1.50 -14.78 0.98
N PRO A 77 -1.43 -16.11 0.75
CA PRO A 77 -0.70 -17.03 1.64
C PRO A 77 0.82 -16.85 1.63
N THR A 78 1.38 -16.07 0.70
CA THR A 78 2.82 -15.76 0.65
C THR A 78 3.17 -14.42 1.27
N TYR A 79 2.18 -13.69 1.76
CA TYR A 79 2.37 -12.39 2.38
C TYR A 79 2.36 -12.57 3.89
N GLU A 80 3.33 -11.93 4.54
CA GLU A 80 3.52 -12.01 5.98
C GLU A 80 3.11 -10.68 6.59
N TRP A 81 2.45 -10.72 7.75
CA TRP A 81 2.18 -9.55 8.56
C TRP A 81 2.83 -9.67 9.93
N SER A 82 3.15 -8.52 10.50
CA SER A 82 3.56 -8.39 11.89
C SER A 82 2.95 -7.13 12.47
N ALA A 83 2.76 -7.11 13.79
CA ALA A 83 2.27 -5.97 14.52
C ALA A 83 3.13 -5.71 15.76
N GLN A 84 3.16 -4.46 16.17
CA GLN A 84 3.90 -4.02 17.35
C GLN A 84 3.06 -2.97 18.07
N VAL A 85 3.01 -3.10 19.39
CA VAL A 85 2.36 -2.13 20.29
C VAL A 85 3.44 -1.41 21.06
N ASP A 86 3.55 -0.10 20.86
CA ASP A 86 4.55 0.74 21.50
C ASP A 86 3.87 1.74 22.47
N PRO A 87 4.41 1.92 23.69
CA PRO A 87 3.92 2.95 24.59
C PRO A 87 4.24 4.34 24.02
N THR A 88 3.26 5.25 24.08
CA THR A 88 3.45 6.63 23.55
C THR A 88 4.05 7.60 24.58
N GLY A 89 4.16 7.18 25.84
CA GLY A 89 4.53 8.05 26.97
C GLY A 89 3.36 8.90 27.50
N ILE A 90 2.19 8.84 26.87
CA ILE A 90 0.94 9.41 27.37
C ILE A 90 0.16 8.28 28.04
N GLU A 91 -0.37 8.57 29.23
CA GLU A 91 -1.18 7.60 29.98
C GLU A 91 -2.37 7.15 29.14
N ASN A 92 -2.66 5.84 29.18
CA ASN A 92 -3.80 5.25 28.46
C ASN A 92 -3.75 5.39 26.93
N LEU A 93 -2.57 5.65 26.35
CA LEU A 93 -2.39 5.79 24.91
C LEU A 93 -1.24 4.92 24.40
N GLU A 94 -1.57 3.99 23.50
CA GLU A 94 -0.64 3.07 22.86
C GLU A 94 -0.63 3.28 21.34
N ALA A 95 0.51 3.01 20.71
CA ALA A 95 0.66 3.04 19.27
C ALA A 95 0.68 1.61 18.72
N LEU A 96 -0.29 1.27 17.87
CA LEU A 96 -0.30 0.01 17.14
C LEU A 96 0.24 0.24 15.74
N THR A 97 1.33 -0.47 15.42
CA THR A 97 1.94 -0.48 14.09
C THR A 97 1.77 -1.85 13.47
N VAL A 98 1.22 -1.92 12.26
CA VAL A 98 1.08 -3.15 11.47
C VAL A 98 1.97 -3.04 10.25
N THR A 99 2.81 -4.04 10.01
CA THR A 99 3.72 -4.13 8.88
C THR A 99 3.36 -5.36 8.04
N ILE A 100 3.15 -5.15 6.75
CA ILE A 100 2.99 -6.23 5.77
C ILE A 100 4.24 -6.32 4.91
N VAL A 101 4.75 -7.53 4.74
CA VAL A 101 5.86 -7.86 3.88
C VAL A 101 5.37 -8.80 2.79
N ALA A 102 5.56 -8.39 1.54
CA ALA A 102 5.23 -9.17 0.37
C ALA A 102 6.42 -9.23 -0.58
N SER A 103 6.53 -10.30 -1.37
CA SER A 103 7.59 -10.44 -2.38
C SER A 103 7.05 -10.78 -3.78
N PRO A 104 6.13 -9.99 -4.36
CA PRO A 104 5.63 -10.24 -5.71
C PRO A 104 6.78 -10.19 -6.72
N GLY A 105 6.89 -11.22 -7.57
CA GLY A 105 7.94 -11.31 -8.58
C GLY A 105 9.37 -11.29 -8.02
N GLY A 106 9.56 -11.65 -6.75
CA GLY A 106 10.86 -11.67 -6.08
C GLY A 106 11.37 -10.32 -5.60
N LYS A 107 10.58 -9.25 -5.73
CA LYS A 107 10.92 -7.94 -5.16
C LYS A 107 10.18 -7.75 -3.84
N GLN A 108 10.94 -7.60 -2.76
CA GLN A 108 10.36 -7.31 -1.46
C GLN A 108 9.71 -5.93 -1.45
N MET A 109 8.47 -5.88 -0.98
CA MET A 109 7.65 -4.70 -0.77
C MET A 109 7.20 -4.74 0.69
N VAL A 110 7.27 -3.58 1.34
CA VAL A 110 6.89 -3.41 2.73
C VAL A 110 5.91 -2.25 2.81
N GLU A 111 4.79 -2.46 3.48
CA GLU A 111 3.77 -1.45 3.71
C GLU A 111 3.43 -1.41 5.20
N VAL A 112 3.20 -0.22 5.74
CA VAL A 112 3.00 0.00 7.18
C VAL A 112 1.73 0.79 7.41
N ALA A 113 0.88 0.31 8.30
CA ALA A 113 -0.29 1.02 8.81
C ALA A 113 -0.12 1.29 10.31
N TYR A 114 -0.60 2.44 10.78
CA TYR A 114 -0.41 2.92 12.15
C TYR A 114 -1.72 3.45 12.72
N ALA A 115 -2.01 3.13 13.98
CA ALA A 115 -3.10 3.72 14.75
C ALA A 115 -2.69 4.04 16.18
N LEU A 116 -3.37 5.03 16.75
CA LEU A 116 -3.36 5.31 18.18
C LEU A 116 -4.57 4.66 18.85
N ILE A 117 -4.30 3.97 19.95
CA ILE A 117 -5.30 3.27 20.75
C ILE A 117 -5.38 3.96 22.10
N TYR A 118 -6.54 4.55 22.40
CA TYR A 118 -6.83 5.10 23.71
C TYR A 118 -7.74 4.14 24.48
N GLU A 119 -7.34 3.78 25.70
CA GLU A 119 -8.14 2.94 26.58
C GLU A 119 -8.49 3.72 27.85
N PRO A 120 -9.74 4.16 28.05
CA PRO A 120 -10.07 5.01 29.20
C PRO A 120 -9.73 4.29 30.51
N PRO A 121 -9.19 5.01 31.50
CA PRO A 121 -8.93 4.42 32.81
C PRO A 121 -10.24 3.88 33.39
N VAL A 122 -10.19 2.66 33.90
CA VAL A 122 -11.35 2.09 34.61
C VAL A 122 -11.51 2.84 35.93
N ASP A 123 -12.60 3.59 36.07
CA ASP A 123 -12.95 4.23 37.34
C ASP A 123 -13.19 3.13 38.39
N ALA A 124 -12.17 2.85 39.21
CA ALA A 124 -12.30 2.00 40.38
C ALA A 124 -13.04 2.79 41.48
N GLY A 125 -14.37 2.93 41.37
CA GLY A 125 -15.12 3.70 42.37
C GLY A 125 -16.63 3.74 42.21
N THR A 126 -17.32 2.68 42.64
CA THR A 126 -18.50 2.76 43.54
C THR A 126 -18.75 1.39 44.16
N GLY A 127 -17.85 1.00 45.06
CA GLY A 127 -18.19 0.14 46.18
C GLY A 127 -18.55 1.03 47.36
N GLU A 128 -19.70 1.70 47.34
CA GLU A 128 -20.30 2.21 48.57
C GLU A 128 -21.12 1.07 49.18
N GLY A 129 -20.68 0.68 50.38
CA GLY A 129 -21.18 -0.46 51.13
C GLY A 129 -22.64 -0.33 51.58
N GLY A 130 -23.21 -1.48 51.94
CA GLY A 130 -24.41 -1.58 52.77
C GLY A 130 -24.21 -0.91 54.15
N PRO A 131 -25.23 -0.89 55.03
CA PRO A 131 -26.18 -1.98 55.28
C PRO A 131 -27.60 -1.80 54.74
#